data_AF-A0A938MXD8-F1
#
_entry.id   AF-A0A938MXD8-F1
#
_cell.length_a   1.000
_cell.length_b   1.000
_cell.length_c   1.000
_cell.angle_alpha   90.00
_cell.angle_beta   90.00
_cell.angle_gamma   90.00
#
_symmetry.space_group_name_H-M   'P 1'
#
loop_
_entity.id
_entity.type
_entity.pdbx_description
1 polymer ?
#
loop_
_entity_poly.entity_id
_entity_poly.type
_entity_poly.pdbx_seq_one_letter_code
_entity_poly.pdbx_strand_id
1 'polypeptide(L)'
;MSDQWTRQWLLTVYAILAAPLPFAVAAARAGLPTAAAASRSCAEDSEPPGVEVTVGPRELMRSRDQMPFVMDASLPTLRRDADTWFFFHSVDWGRSNEKYWGTVADPFQAKVWHKTRDEMYDLNGWYGDVHHAGLWLTNIYRLDDGSLLGVVHIELHYQPPAVNQGEDYALGVVYSTDGGDRWTYCGEIVRPRNSKANVGGTPLLLVGEFLHVYFNDHGPGGRRLAVARARVADVVAAARRHTVTPWHKYRDDSWTEDGLTGLGAAVLPDCGGRRGHPADLHADAAYNRAVARYMITRWCYADGIGRLYLHLSRDGVHFESQHLLDEEPGQWMPYSTFLAGEHDQDTHDMSSVGSEFYVLINHKSAANYGLDTLHRRKITVTRR
;
A
#
# COMPACT_ATOMS: atom_id res chain seq x y z
N MET A 1 -74.60 20.17 -0.39
CA MET A 1 -73.28 20.75 -0.71
C MET A 1 -72.25 19.78 -0.14
N SER A 2 -72.11 18.61 -0.79
CA SER A 2 -71.16 18.25 -1.88
C SER A 2 -69.80 17.85 -1.28
N ASP A 3 -69.59 16.56 -0.99
CA ASP A 3 -69.04 15.49 -1.88
C ASP A 3 -67.50 15.43 -1.78
N GLN A 4 -66.95 14.43 -1.08
CA GLN A 4 -66.55 13.12 -1.60
C GLN A 4 -65.61 13.22 -2.81
N TRP A 5 -64.30 13.07 -2.56
CA TRP A 5 -63.29 12.84 -3.59
C TRP A 5 -62.86 11.38 -3.58
N THR A 6 -63.12 10.78 -4.73
CA THR A 6 -63.03 9.38 -5.14
C THR A 6 -61.59 8.95 -5.35
N ARG A 7 -61.19 7.80 -4.77
CA ARG A 7 -60.00 7.03 -5.18
C ARG A 7 -60.43 6.00 -6.23
N GLN A 8 -59.99 6.17 -7.47
CA GLN A 8 -60.06 5.13 -8.49
C GLN A 8 -58.94 5.37 -9.52
N TRP A 9 -57.89 4.56 -9.47
CA TRP A 9 -56.95 4.42 -10.58
C TRP A 9 -56.90 2.96 -11.00
N LEU A 10 -57.17 2.77 -12.29
CA LEU A 10 -57.29 1.51 -13.01
C LEU A 10 -55.95 0.80 -13.13
N LEU A 11 -55.96 -0.50 -12.83
CA LEU A 11 -54.97 -1.48 -13.25
C LEU A 11 -55.18 -1.79 -14.74
N THR A 12 -54.20 -1.46 -15.58
CA THR A 12 -54.06 -2.03 -16.92
C THR A 12 -52.87 -2.99 -16.89
N VAL A 13 -53.16 -4.28 -16.95
CA VAL A 13 -52.18 -5.37 -17.09
C VAL A 13 -51.89 -5.56 -18.57
N TYR A 14 -50.66 -5.32 -19.01
CA TYR A 14 -50.13 -5.86 -20.26
C TYR A 14 -49.47 -7.21 -19.96
N ALA A 15 -50.05 -8.28 -20.50
CA ALA A 15 -49.42 -9.59 -20.54
C ALA A 15 -48.39 -9.61 -21.68
N ILE A 16 -47.11 -9.68 -21.35
CA ILE A 16 -46.05 -10.09 -22.28
C ILE A 16 -45.70 -11.53 -21.95
N LEU A 17 -46.05 -12.44 -22.86
CA LEU A 17 -45.59 -13.81 -22.89
C LEU A 17 -44.12 -13.82 -23.33
N ALA A 18 -43.21 -14.14 -22.40
CA ALA A 18 -41.84 -14.53 -22.72
C ALA A 18 -41.66 -16.00 -22.33
N ALA A 19 -41.44 -16.85 -23.34
CA ALA A 19 -41.09 -18.25 -23.15
C ALA A 19 -39.67 -18.37 -22.55
N PRO A 20 -39.40 -19.34 -21.65
CA PRO A 20 -38.05 -19.58 -21.16
C PRO A 20 -37.24 -20.35 -22.20
N LEU A 21 -36.14 -19.75 -22.67
CA LEU A 21 -35.05 -20.46 -23.32
C LEU A 21 -34.21 -21.16 -22.23
N PRO A 22 -33.84 -22.44 -22.38
CA PRO A 22 -32.93 -23.09 -21.45
C PRO A 22 -31.49 -22.67 -21.77
N PHE A 23 -30.91 -21.82 -20.91
CA PHE A 23 -29.47 -21.65 -20.87
C PHE A 23 -28.87 -22.80 -20.07
N ALA A 24 -28.25 -23.74 -20.78
CA ALA A 24 -27.33 -24.70 -20.21
C ALA A 24 -26.09 -23.93 -19.69
N VAL A 25 -25.95 -23.83 -18.36
CA VAL A 25 -24.72 -23.36 -17.73
C VAL A 25 -23.71 -24.50 -17.80
N ALA A 26 -22.85 -24.48 -18.82
CA ALA A 26 -21.62 -25.25 -18.80
C ALA A 26 -20.72 -24.66 -17.71
N ALA A 27 -20.57 -25.37 -16.60
CA ALA A 27 -19.58 -25.07 -15.58
C ALA A 27 -18.18 -25.32 -16.16
N ALA A 28 -17.61 -24.30 -16.82
CA ALA A 28 -16.20 -24.27 -17.12
C ALA A 28 -15.44 -24.14 -15.79
N ARG A 29 -14.86 -25.24 -15.32
CA ARG A 29 -13.76 -25.20 -14.34
C ARG A 29 -12.58 -24.51 -15.02
N ALA A 30 -12.55 -23.18 -14.93
CA ALA A 30 -11.33 -22.43 -15.18
C ALA A 30 -10.33 -22.82 -14.09
N GLY A 31 -9.31 -23.59 -14.49
CA GLY A 31 -8.16 -23.85 -13.63
C GLY A 31 -7.55 -22.51 -13.26
N LEU A 32 -7.43 -22.24 -11.96
CA LEU A 32 -6.55 -21.20 -11.47
C LEU A 32 -5.16 -21.42 -12.09
N PRO A 33 -4.48 -20.37 -12.58
CA PRO A 33 -3.08 -20.51 -12.92
C PRO A 33 -2.36 -21.05 -11.69
N THR A 34 -1.84 -22.27 -11.81
CA THR A 34 -0.96 -22.84 -10.81
C THR A 34 0.16 -21.84 -10.57
N ALA A 35 0.41 -21.48 -9.30
CA ALA A 35 1.57 -20.75 -8.81
C ALA A 35 2.90 -21.51 -9.04
N ALA A 36 3.08 -22.07 -10.24
CA ALA A 36 4.15 -22.94 -10.67
C ALA A 36 5.43 -22.17 -11.05
N ALA A 37 5.49 -20.86 -10.80
CA ALA A 37 6.73 -20.09 -10.92
C ALA A 37 7.44 -19.83 -9.58
N ALA A 38 6.86 -20.19 -8.42
CA ALA A 38 7.45 -19.88 -7.10
C ALA A 38 7.83 -21.10 -6.25
N SER A 39 7.48 -22.34 -6.62
CA SER A 39 7.93 -23.54 -5.91
C SER A 39 9.15 -24.19 -6.58
N ARG A 40 10.27 -23.47 -6.66
CA ARG A 40 11.55 -24.17 -6.77
C ARG A 40 11.82 -24.75 -5.39
N SER A 41 11.85 -26.09 -5.34
CA SER A 41 12.29 -26.87 -4.19
C SER A 41 13.49 -26.21 -3.52
N CYS A 42 13.52 -26.21 -2.19
CA CYS A 42 14.67 -25.91 -1.35
C CYS A 42 15.86 -26.79 -1.78
N ALA A 43 16.54 -26.38 -2.85
CA ALA A 43 17.77 -26.97 -3.33
C ALA A 43 18.87 -26.45 -2.39
N GLU A 44 19.54 -27.44 -1.81
CA GLU A 44 20.78 -27.44 -1.03
C GLU A 44 21.54 -26.12 -0.88
N ASP A 45 21.91 -25.86 0.38
CA ASP A 45 22.61 -24.73 0.98
C ASP A 45 24.00 -24.42 0.40
N SER A 46 24.12 -24.14 -0.90
CA SER A 46 25.24 -23.33 -1.35
C SER A 46 24.96 -21.88 -0.94
N GLU A 47 25.85 -21.27 -0.16
CA GLU A 47 25.77 -19.86 0.21
C GLU A 47 25.50 -19.03 -1.06
N PRO A 48 24.31 -18.42 -1.20
CA PRO A 48 23.95 -17.77 -2.44
C PRO A 48 24.98 -16.68 -2.76
N PRO A 49 25.28 -16.48 -4.06
CA PRO A 49 26.14 -15.39 -4.48
C PRO A 49 25.68 -14.09 -3.81
N GLY A 50 26.66 -13.34 -3.29
CA GLY A 50 26.39 -12.06 -2.65
C GLY A 50 25.59 -11.15 -3.57
N VAL A 51 24.70 -10.34 -3.01
CA VAL A 51 23.96 -9.34 -3.77
C VAL A 51 24.73 -8.03 -3.73
N GLU A 52 24.97 -7.44 -4.90
CA GLU A 52 25.54 -6.11 -5.02
C GLU A 52 24.46 -5.10 -5.37
N VAL A 53 24.45 -3.97 -4.66
CA VAL A 53 23.51 -2.87 -4.88
C VAL A 53 24.32 -1.61 -5.19
N THR A 54 24.07 -1.03 -6.35
CA THR A 54 24.66 0.24 -6.80
C THR A 54 23.57 1.31 -6.81
N VAL A 55 23.87 2.46 -6.20
CA VAL A 55 22.97 3.61 -6.12
C VAL A 55 23.48 4.71 -7.05
N GLY A 56 22.65 5.11 -8.00
CA GLY A 56 22.94 6.17 -8.96
C GLY A 56 22.89 7.58 -8.37
N PRO A 57 23.18 8.61 -9.20
CA PRO A 57 23.10 10.01 -8.78
C PRO A 57 21.69 10.41 -8.36
N ARG A 58 21.58 11.52 -7.61
CA ARG A 58 20.31 12.11 -7.20
C ARG A 58 19.78 12.89 -8.38
N GLU A 59 18.55 12.61 -8.78
CA GLU A 59 17.87 13.38 -9.82
C GLU A 59 16.70 14.12 -9.20
N LEU A 60 16.71 15.45 -9.27
CA LEU A 60 15.56 16.28 -8.88
C LEU A 60 14.47 16.12 -9.94
N MET A 61 13.31 15.64 -9.51
CA MET A 61 12.13 15.42 -10.35
C MET A 61 11.18 16.61 -10.31
N ARG A 62 10.95 17.14 -9.11
CA ARG A 62 10.08 18.30 -8.88
C ARG A 62 10.68 19.17 -7.77
N SER A 63 10.91 20.43 -8.06
CA SER A 63 11.21 21.42 -7.02
C SER A 63 9.95 21.72 -6.20
N ARG A 64 10.13 22.42 -5.08
CA ARG A 64 9.05 22.72 -4.13
C ARG A 64 7.86 23.43 -4.79
N ASP A 65 8.15 24.41 -5.64
CA ASP A 65 7.17 25.19 -6.39
C ASP A 65 6.51 24.41 -7.54
N GLN A 66 7.04 23.23 -7.87
CA GLN A 66 6.50 22.33 -8.89
C GLN A 66 5.75 21.12 -8.30
N MET A 67 5.79 20.93 -6.98
CA MET A 67 5.04 19.86 -6.32
C MET A 67 3.54 20.12 -6.44
N PRO A 68 2.75 19.18 -7.00
CA PRO A 68 1.32 19.39 -7.18
C PRO A 68 0.52 19.25 -5.88
N PHE A 69 1.12 18.63 -4.85
CA PHE A 69 0.52 18.40 -3.54
C PHE A 69 1.63 18.22 -2.47
N VAL A 70 1.23 18.26 -1.20
CA VAL A 70 2.08 17.83 -0.08
C VAL A 70 2.02 16.31 0.01
N MET A 71 3.18 15.65 0.04
CA MET A 71 3.23 14.19 0.15
C MET A 71 2.92 13.76 1.58
N ASP A 72 2.01 12.80 1.72
CA ASP A 72 1.57 12.27 3.01
C ASP A 72 1.41 10.73 3.00
N ALA A 73 1.84 10.08 1.92
CA ALA A 73 1.83 8.65 1.69
C ALA A 73 2.79 8.31 0.53
N SER A 74 3.31 7.08 0.50
CA SER A 74 3.93 6.49 -0.70
C SER A 74 2.89 6.45 -1.83
N LEU A 75 3.32 6.33 -3.08
CA LEU A 75 2.43 6.34 -4.23
C LEU A 75 2.08 4.91 -4.67
N PRO A 76 0.85 4.41 -4.39
CA PRO A 76 0.37 3.25 -5.11
C PRO A 76 0.40 3.50 -6.61
N THR A 77 0.81 2.49 -7.37
CA THR A 77 0.93 2.60 -8.81
C THR A 77 0.14 1.51 -9.52
N LEU A 78 -0.28 1.80 -10.75
CA LEU A 78 -0.95 0.83 -11.61
C LEU A 78 -0.58 1.09 -13.05
N ARG A 79 -0.06 0.09 -13.76
CA ARG A 79 0.31 0.22 -15.17
C ARG A 79 -0.91 0.58 -16.01
N ARG A 80 -0.79 1.65 -16.79
CA ARG A 80 -1.82 2.08 -17.74
C ARG A 80 -1.57 1.48 -19.12
N ASP A 81 -0.34 1.58 -19.60
CA ASP A 81 0.11 1.04 -20.89
C ASP A 81 1.61 0.66 -20.82
N ALA A 82 2.28 0.54 -21.97
CA ALA A 82 3.67 0.08 -22.03
C ALA A 82 4.62 0.98 -21.22
N ASP A 83 4.43 2.30 -21.30
CA ASP A 83 5.40 3.30 -20.83
C ASP A 83 4.83 4.22 -19.74
N THR A 84 3.52 4.15 -19.48
CA THR A 84 2.84 5.01 -18.50
C THR A 84 2.12 4.26 -17.41
N TRP A 85 1.98 4.96 -16.29
CA TRP A 85 1.43 4.46 -15.03
C TRP A 85 0.41 5.44 -14.51
N PHE A 86 -0.58 4.92 -13.80
CA PHE A 86 -1.34 5.69 -12.84
C PHE A 86 -0.60 5.76 -11.51
N PHE A 87 -0.63 6.93 -10.91
CA PHE A 87 -0.11 7.20 -9.57
C PHE A 87 -1.25 7.72 -8.71
N PHE A 88 -1.50 7.04 -7.60
CA PHE A 88 -2.52 7.43 -6.64
C PHE A 88 -1.84 8.16 -5.48
N HIS A 89 -2.49 9.19 -4.97
CA HIS A 89 -1.99 9.88 -3.78
C HIS A 89 -3.15 10.41 -2.94
N SER A 90 -3.02 10.28 -1.62
CA SER A 90 -3.98 10.82 -0.67
C SER A 90 -3.48 12.18 -0.17
N VAL A 91 -4.36 13.19 -0.22
CA VAL A 91 -4.07 14.57 0.14
C VAL A 91 -5.03 15.08 1.20
N ASP A 92 -4.79 16.29 1.68
CA ASP A 92 -5.61 16.97 2.70
C ASP A 92 -5.88 16.10 3.93
N TRP A 93 -4.84 15.40 4.41
CA TRP A 93 -4.91 14.50 5.57
C TRP A 93 -5.94 13.38 5.38
N GLY A 94 -5.92 12.73 4.20
CA GLY A 94 -6.81 11.61 3.89
C GLY A 94 -8.26 12.02 3.59
N ARG A 95 -8.55 13.32 3.43
CA ARG A 95 -9.88 13.84 3.06
C ARG A 95 -10.18 13.76 1.58
N SER A 96 -9.14 13.70 0.76
CA SER A 96 -9.25 13.67 -0.69
C SER A 96 -8.11 12.85 -1.27
N ASN A 97 -8.28 12.44 -2.52
CA ASN A 97 -7.34 11.61 -3.23
C ASN A 97 -7.23 12.11 -4.66
N GLU A 98 -6.06 11.93 -5.24
CA GLU A 98 -5.77 12.30 -6.60
C GLU A 98 -5.20 11.11 -7.35
N LYS A 99 -5.59 10.99 -8.62
CA LYS A 99 -5.00 10.04 -9.56
C LYS A 99 -4.34 10.83 -10.65
N TYR A 100 -3.06 10.56 -10.86
CA TYR A 100 -2.27 11.08 -11.94
C TYR A 100 -1.96 9.97 -12.94
N TRP A 101 -1.56 10.35 -14.14
CA TRP A 101 -0.80 9.46 -14.99
C TRP A 101 0.47 10.15 -15.49
N GLY A 102 1.46 9.33 -15.80
CA GLY A 102 2.75 9.80 -16.29
C GLY A 102 3.72 8.65 -16.55
N THR A 103 4.96 9.01 -16.86
CA THR A 103 6.07 8.04 -17.02
C THR A 103 6.85 7.92 -15.72
N VAL A 104 7.80 6.99 -15.64
CA VAL A 104 8.75 6.91 -14.51
C VAL A 104 9.63 8.18 -14.40
N ALA A 105 9.84 8.89 -15.53
CA ALA A 105 10.57 10.16 -15.58
C ALA A 105 9.71 11.39 -15.30
N ASP A 106 8.39 11.28 -15.41
CA ASP A 106 7.45 12.31 -14.97
C ASP A 106 6.14 11.68 -14.46
N PRO A 107 6.09 11.24 -13.19
CA PRO A 107 4.92 10.56 -12.61
C PRO A 107 3.64 11.40 -12.59
N PHE A 108 3.76 12.72 -12.62
CA PHE A 108 2.65 13.65 -12.44
C PHE A 108 2.35 14.46 -13.70
N GLN A 109 2.62 13.89 -14.87
CA GLN A 109 2.44 14.53 -16.16
C GLN A 109 1.01 15.09 -16.34
N ALA A 110 -0.02 14.36 -15.93
CA ALA A 110 -1.40 14.84 -15.98
C ALA A 110 -2.27 14.27 -14.86
N LYS A 111 -3.07 15.14 -14.24
CA LYS A 111 -4.11 14.76 -13.28
C LYS A 111 -5.28 14.12 -14.03
N VAL A 112 -5.67 12.91 -13.64
CA VAL A 112 -6.86 12.21 -14.13
C VAL A 112 -8.09 12.69 -13.38
N TRP A 113 -8.03 12.68 -12.05
CA TRP A 113 -9.11 13.15 -11.20
C TRP A 113 -8.61 13.59 -9.82
N HIS A 114 -9.47 14.35 -9.13
CA HIS A 114 -9.42 14.64 -7.71
C HIS A 114 -10.79 14.25 -7.14
N LYS A 115 -10.82 13.47 -6.07
CA LYS A 115 -12.05 12.99 -5.42
C LYS A 115 -11.93 13.19 -3.92
N THR A 116 -13.00 13.63 -3.28
CA THR A 116 -13.13 13.52 -1.82
C THR A 116 -13.08 12.06 -1.39
N ARG A 117 -12.82 11.81 -0.10
CA ARG A 117 -12.84 10.47 0.48
C ARG A 117 -14.15 9.74 0.16
N ASP A 118 -15.29 10.40 0.29
CA ASP A 118 -16.61 9.77 0.12
C ASP A 118 -16.98 9.52 -1.35
N GLU A 119 -16.36 10.26 -2.29
CA GLU A 119 -16.45 9.97 -3.71
C GLU A 119 -15.61 8.76 -4.12
N MET A 120 -14.47 8.55 -3.46
CA MET A 120 -13.55 7.45 -3.75
C MET A 120 -13.88 6.16 -2.98
N TYR A 121 -14.24 6.25 -1.71
CA TYR A 121 -14.46 5.12 -0.81
C TYR A 121 -15.93 4.98 -0.43
N ASP A 122 -16.50 3.80 -0.68
CA ASP A 122 -17.66 3.31 0.04
C ASP A 122 -17.18 2.65 1.33
N LEU A 123 -17.46 3.27 2.48
CA LEU A 123 -17.07 2.72 3.79
C LEU A 123 -17.85 1.46 4.17
N ASN A 124 -18.86 1.04 3.41
CA ASN A 124 -19.57 -0.23 3.60
C ASN A 124 -20.10 -0.41 5.05
N GLY A 125 -20.66 0.67 5.59
CA GLY A 125 -21.19 0.72 6.96
C GLY A 125 -20.15 0.87 8.08
N TRP A 126 -18.85 0.88 7.76
CA TRP A 126 -17.81 1.14 8.74
C TRP A 126 -17.76 2.63 9.13
N TYR A 127 -17.34 2.88 10.36
CA TYR A 127 -17.06 4.22 10.90
C TYR A 127 -18.24 5.19 10.87
N GLY A 128 -19.48 4.69 10.88
CA GLY A 128 -20.68 5.53 10.93
C GLY A 128 -20.80 6.40 12.19
N ASP A 129 -20.04 6.07 13.25
CA ASP A 129 -19.96 6.79 14.52
C ASP A 129 -18.68 7.63 14.67
N VAL A 130 -17.79 7.62 13.68
CA VAL A 130 -16.53 8.39 13.70
C VAL A 130 -16.75 9.73 13.01
N HIS A 131 -16.33 10.83 13.65
CA HIS A 131 -16.45 12.16 13.05
C HIS A 131 -15.66 12.27 11.74
N HIS A 132 -14.43 11.77 11.72
CA HIS A 132 -13.60 11.71 10.54
C HIS A 132 -12.72 10.45 10.54
N ALA A 133 -12.77 9.70 9.45
CA ALA A 133 -11.80 8.65 9.15
C ALA A 133 -10.98 9.14 7.95
N GLY A 134 -9.71 9.48 8.19
CA GLY A 134 -8.74 9.74 7.13
C GLY A 134 -8.28 8.41 6.55
N LEU A 135 -8.37 8.24 5.23
CA LEU A 135 -7.94 7.02 4.54
C LEU A 135 -6.86 7.41 3.53
N TRP A 136 -5.66 6.86 3.70
CA TRP A 136 -4.56 7.02 2.76
C TRP A 136 -4.35 5.72 2.00
N LEU A 137 -4.57 5.72 0.68
CA LEU A 137 -4.22 4.57 -0.16
C LEU A 137 -2.71 4.51 -0.28
N THR A 138 -2.13 3.47 0.29
CA THR A 138 -0.68 3.36 0.47
C THR A 138 -0.05 2.27 -0.40
N ASN A 139 -0.83 1.28 -0.83
CA ASN A 139 -0.38 0.26 -1.77
C ASN A 139 -1.55 -0.33 -2.56
N ILE A 140 -1.28 -0.88 -3.76
CA ILE A 140 -2.24 -1.60 -4.61
C ILE A 140 -1.61 -2.93 -5.02
N TYR A 141 -2.42 -3.99 -4.99
CA TYR A 141 -2.10 -5.29 -5.57
C TYR A 141 -3.15 -5.66 -6.62
N ARG A 142 -2.71 -5.89 -7.86
CA ARG A 142 -3.58 -6.26 -8.97
C ARG A 142 -3.79 -7.77 -9.02
N LEU A 143 -5.05 -8.19 -9.08
CA LEU A 143 -5.46 -9.58 -9.22
C LEU A 143 -5.53 -10.00 -10.70
N ASP A 144 -5.48 -11.31 -10.94
CA ASP A 144 -5.50 -11.90 -12.29
C ASP A 144 -6.75 -11.54 -13.11
N ASP A 145 -7.89 -11.32 -12.43
CA ASP A 145 -9.15 -10.91 -13.07
C ASP A 145 -9.23 -9.39 -13.32
N GLY A 146 -8.15 -8.65 -13.03
CA GLY A 146 -8.07 -7.21 -13.19
C GLY A 146 -8.66 -6.39 -12.04
N SER A 147 -9.30 -7.03 -11.05
CA SER A 147 -9.68 -6.34 -9.82
C SER A 147 -8.46 -5.98 -8.97
N LEU A 148 -8.64 -5.04 -8.04
CA LEU A 148 -7.56 -4.49 -7.22
C LEU A 148 -7.86 -4.69 -5.75
N LEU A 149 -6.85 -5.10 -5.00
CA LEU A 149 -6.78 -4.91 -3.56
C LEU A 149 -5.97 -3.65 -3.28
N GLY A 150 -6.43 -2.82 -2.36
CA GLY A 150 -5.65 -1.71 -1.83
C GLY A 150 -5.44 -1.88 -0.34
N VAL A 151 -4.29 -1.42 0.15
CA VAL A 151 -4.04 -1.28 1.59
C VAL A 151 -4.10 0.19 1.95
N VAL A 152 -4.92 0.50 2.95
CA VAL A 152 -5.11 1.87 3.45
C VAL A 152 -4.54 2.02 4.85
N HIS A 153 -3.81 3.11 5.07
CA HIS A 153 -3.57 3.66 6.40
C HIS A 153 -4.84 4.41 6.84
N ILE A 154 -5.20 4.28 8.12
CA ILE A 154 -6.43 4.84 8.67
C ILE A 154 -6.10 5.64 9.93
N GLU A 155 -6.57 6.89 9.96
CA GLU A 155 -6.61 7.72 11.17
C GLU A 155 -8.06 8.00 11.55
N LEU A 156 -8.48 7.55 12.74
CA LEU A 156 -9.84 7.71 13.26
C LEU A 156 -9.89 8.88 14.23
N HIS A 157 -10.74 9.87 13.97
CA HIS A 157 -10.98 11.02 14.84
C HIS A 157 -12.44 10.99 15.29
N TYR A 158 -12.68 10.78 16.59
CA TYR A 158 -14.04 10.67 17.12
C TYR A 158 -14.63 12.04 17.45
N GLN A 159 -13.81 13.07 17.65
CA GLN A 159 -14.24 14.42 18.01
C GLN A 159 -13.81 15.49 16.98
N PRO A 160 -14.56 16.59 16.85
CA PRO A 160 -14.13 17.77 16.11
C PRO A 160 -13.21 18.68 16.96
N PRO A 161 -12.25 19.39 16.34
CA PRO A 161 -11.80 19.20 14.97
C PRO A 161 -10.95 17.92 14.85
N ALA A 162 -10.96 17.29 13.66
CA ALA A 162 -9.93 16.30 13.33
C ALA A 162 -8.55 17.00 13.39
N VAL A 163 -7.78 16.69 14.42
CA VAL A 163 -6.42 17.20 14.65
C VAL A 163 -5.39 16.11 14.38
N ASN A 164 -4.12 16.51 14.18
CA ASN A 164 -2.94 15.68 13.84
C ASN A 164 -2.52 14.61 14.87
N GLN A 165 -3.49 13.99 15.54
CA GLN A 165 -3.34 12.93 16.51
C GLN A 165 -4.58 12.06 16.40
N GLY A 166 -4.75 11.37 15.26
CA GLY A 166 -5.74 10.31 15.11
C GLY A 166 -5.88 9.55 16.43
N GLU A 167 -7.11 9.45 16.92
CA GLU A 167 -7.34 8.80 18.19
C GLU A 167 -7.01 7.32 18.04
N ASP A 168 -7.37 6.68 16.94
CA ASP A 168 -6.97 5.30 16.68
C ASP A 168 -6.42 5.15 15.26
N TYR A 169 -5.34 4.39 15.18
CA TYR A 169 -4.63 4.06 13.95
C TYR A 169 -4.84 2.60 13.60
N ALA A 170 -5.12 2.35 12.33
CA ALA A 170 -5.30 1.01 11.80
C ALA A 170 -4.80 0.93 10.36
N LEU A 171 -4.58 -0.30 9.90
CA LEU A 171 -4.50 -0.62 8.48
C LEU A 171 -5.76 -1.35 8.07
N GLY A 172 -6.23 -1.11 6.86
CA GLY A 172 -7.38 -1.81 6.31
C GLY A 172 -7.17 -2.23 4.86
N VAL A 173 -8.12 -3.02 4.38
CA VAL A 173 -8.18 -3.45 2.98
C VAL A 173 -9.35 -2.77 2.28
N VAL A 174 -9.12 -2.32 1.06
CA VAL A 174 -10.14 -1.85 0.13
C VAL A 174 -10.13 -2.70 -1.14
N TYR A 175 -11.26 -2.81 -1.81
CA TYR A 175 -11.41 -3.60 -3.04
C TYR A 175 -12.00 -2.74 -4.16
N SER A 176 -11.49 -2.88 -5.39
CA SER A 176 -11.96 -2.16 -6.57
C SER A 176 -12.07 -3.08 -7.78
N THR A 177 -13.10 -2.86 -8.60
CA THR A 177 -13.31 -3.56 -9.87
C THR A 177 -13.34 -2.61 -11.07
N ASP A 178 -13.00 -1.33 -10.88
CA ASP A 178 -13.10 -0.27 -11.89
C ASP A 178 -11.76 0.46 -12.14
N GLY A 179 -10.65 -0.24 -11.91
CA GLY A 179 -9.31 0.33 -12.10
C GLY A 179 -8.92 1.36 -11.03
N GLY A 180 -9.49 1.21 -9.82
CA GLY A 180 -9.20 2.05 -8.66
C GLY A 180 -9.89 3.41 -8.70
N ASP A 181 -10.93 3.56 -9.52
CA ASP A 181 -11.71 4.79 -9.57
C ASP A 181 -12.68 4.88 -8.39
N ARG A 182 -13.23 3.76 -7.93
CA ARG A 182 -13.93 3.62 -6.65
C ARG A 182 -13.47 2.38 -5.90
N TRP A 183 -13.57 2.44 -4.58
CA TRP A 183 -13.10 1.43 -3.66
C TRP A 183 -14.18 1.13 -2.62
N THR A 184 -14.39 -0.14 -2.32
CA THR A 184 -15.23 -0.57 -1.19
C THR A 184 -14.34 -0.99 -0.03
N TYR A 185 -14.52 -0.38 1.14
CA TYR A 185 -13.81 -0.72 2.35
C TYR A 185 -14.26 -2.08 2.89
N CYS A 186 -13.30 -2.98 3.10
CA CYS A 186 -13.57 -4.35 3.51
C CYS A 186 -13.46 -4.56 5.02
N GLY A 187 -12.70 -3.70 5.72
CA GLY A 187 -12.45 -3.79 7.15
C GLY A 187 -10.98 -3.59 7.53
N GLU A 188 -10.74 -3.50 8.83
CA GLU A 188 -9.41 -3.38 9.42
C GLU A 188 -8.70 -4.74 9.42
N ILE A 189 -7.39 -4.72 9.21
CA ILE A 189 -6.54 -5.91 9.18
C ILE A 189 -5.46 -5.90 10.26
N VAL A 190 -4.95 -4.72 10.62
CA VAL A 190 -3.86 -4.57 11.59
C VAL A 190 -4.06 -3.31 12.41
N ARG A 191 -3.75 -3.38 13.71
CA ARG A 191 -3.53 -2.20 14.56
C ARG A 191 -2.19 -2.33 15.29
N PRO A 192 -1.50 -1.22 15.61
CA PRO A 192 -0.43 -1.29 16.60
C PRO A 192 -1.01 -1.71 17.95
N ARG A 193 -0.21 -2.38 18.77
CA ARG A 193 -0.63 -2.84 20.11
C ARG A 193 -1.13 -1.69 20.97
N ASN A 194 -0.55 -0.51 20.80
CA ASN A 194 -1.10 0.78 21.22
C ASN A 194 -1.68 1.48 19.98
N SER A 195 -3.00 1.35 19.79
CA SER A 195 -3.71 1.93 18.65
C SER A 195 -3.66 3.46 18.60
N LYS A 196 -3.30 4.14 19.70
CA LYS A 196 -3.14 5.61 19.74
C LYS A 196 -1.84 6.09 19.08
N ALA A 197 -0.95 5.18 18.69
CA ALA A 197 0.30 5.51 18.05
C ALA A 197 0.24 5.20 16.56
N ASN A 198 0.81 6.10 15.75
CA ASN A 198 0.74 6.01 14.30
C ASN A 198 1.34 4.70 13.78
N VAL A 199 0.53 3.97 13.02
CA VAL A 199 0.83 2.63 12.48
C VAL A 199 1.84 2.63 11.34
N GLY A 200 2.25 3.79 10.83
CA GLY A 200 3.18 3.91 9.71
C GLY A 200 2.53 3.73 8.34
N GLY A 201 3.33 3.86 7.28
CA GLY A 201 2.89 3.43 5.95
C GLY A 201 2.92 1.91 5.82
N THR A 202 2.41 1.42 4.69
CA THR A 202 2.10 0.00 4.51
C THR A 202 2.85 -0.62 3.33
N PRO A 203 4.19 -0.80 3.44
CA PRO A 203 4.88 -1.65 2.49
C PRO A 203 4.16 -3.00 2.38
N LEU A 204 3.94 -3.46 1.15
CA LEU A 204 3.21 -4.69 0.86
C LEU A 204 4.10 -5.60 0.03
N LEU A 205 4.18 -6.87 0.40
CA LEU A 205 4.91 -7.89 -0.35
C LEU A 205 4.07 -9.14 -0.53
N LEU A 206 4.12 -9.72 -1.73
CA LEU A 206 3.69 -11.09 -1.98
C LEU A 206 4.83 -12.04 -1.63
N VAL A 207 4.72 -12.75 -0.51
CA VAL A 207 5.71 -13.71 -0.02
C VAL A 207 5.14 -15.13 -0.11
N GLY A 208 5.55 -15.89 -1.12
CA GLY A 208 4.96 -17.19 -1.41
C GLY A 208 3.46 -17.06 -1.67
N GLU A 209 2.64 -17.69 -0.84
CA GLU A 209 1.17 -17.64 -0.92
C GLU A 209 0.52 -16.57 -0.01
N PHE A 210 1.33 -15.73 0.64
CA PHE A 210 0.88 -14.77 1.64
C PHE A 210 1.11 -13.32 1.18
N LEU A 211 0.19 -12.43 1.53
CA LEU A 211 0.43 -10.99 1.54
C LEU A 211 1.05 -10.63 2.89
N HIS A 212 2.19 -9.97 2.87
CA HIS A 212 2.87 -9.41 4.04
C HIS A 212 2.68 -7.89 4.04
N VAL A 213 2.09 -7.35 5.09
CA VAL A 213 1.99 -5.90 5.33
C VAL A 213 2.92 -5.50 6.47
N TYR A 214 3.78 -4.52 6.22
CA TYR A 214 4.74 -4.02 7.21
C TYR A 214 4.22 -2.73 7.84
N PHE A 215 4.53 -2.53 9.12
CA PHE A 215 3.96 -1.41 9.88
C PHE A 215 4.79 -1.08 11.12
N ASN A 216 4.54 0.10 11.70
CA ASN A 216 5.04 0.50 13.00
C ASN A 216 4.16 -0.11 14.11
N ASP A 217 4.63 -1.15 14.79
CA ASP A 217 3.94 -1.68 15.97
C ASP A 217 4.44 -0.98 17.24
N HIS A 218 3.54 -0.30 17.94
CA HIS A 218 3.84 0.37 19.21
C HIS A 218 3.36 -0.49 20.36
N GLY A 219 4.30 -0.99 21.18
CA GLY A 219 3.96 -1.82 22.34
C GLY A 219 4.86 -1.56 23.54
N PRO A 220 4.81 -2.43 24.57
CA PRO A 220 5.78 -2.39 25.67
C PRO A 220 7.20 -2.39 25.12
N GLY A 221 8.06 -1.47 25.56
CA GLY A 221 9.44 -1.36 25.07
C GLY A 221 9.62 -0.51 23.80
N GLY A 222 8.55 0.11 23.26
CA GLY A 222 8.65 1.11 22.19
C GLY A 222 8.13 0.63 20.83
N ARG A 223 8.49 1.40 19.80
CA ARG A 223 8.14 1.12 18.40
C ARG A 223 8.98 -0.02 17.84
N ARG A 224 8.35 -0.90 17.06
CA ARG A 224 8.96 -1.98 16.29
C ARG A 224 8.51 -1.86 14.84
N LEU A 225 9.43 -2.14 13.92
CA LEU A 225 9.07 -2.30 12.52
C LEU A 225 8.65 -3.74 12.32
N ALA A 226 7.35 -3.99 12.32
CA ALA A 226 6.76 -5.31 12.37
C ALA A 226 6.12 -5.70 11.03
N VAL A 227 5.66 -6.94 10.95
CA VAL A 227 4.96 -7.49 9.79
C VAL A 227 3.77 -8.33 10.23
N ALA A 228 2.68 -8.26 9.46
CA ALA A 228 1.56 -9.18 9.56
C ALA A 228 1.29 -9.82 8.21
N ARG A 229 0.67 -11.00 8.19
CA ARG A 229 0.32 -11.67 6.95
C ARG A 229 -1.04 -12.35 6.98
N ALA A 230 -1.58 -12.55 5.79
CA ALA A 230 -2.71 -13.42 5.51
C ALA A 230 -2.51 -14.12 4.16
N ARG A 231 -3.13 -15.29 3.96
CA ARG A 231 -3.05 -16.01 2.68
C ARG A 231 -3.79 -15.23 1.61
N VAL A 232 -3.17 -15.07 0.44
CA VAL A 232 -3.74 -14.31 -0.69
C VAL A 232 -5.14 -14.80 -1.04
N ALA A 233 -5.33 -16.13 -1.12
CA ALA A 233 -6.62 -16.72 -1.48
C ALA A 233 -7.74 -16.32 -0.50
N ASP A 234 -7.45 -16.27 0.79
CA ASP A 234 -8.41 -15.92 1.83
C ASP A 234 -8.72 -14.41 1.82
N VAL A 235 -7.69 -13.58 1.62
CA VAL A 235 -7.84 -12.13 1.46
C VAL A 235 -8.72 -11.81 0.27
N VAL A 236 -8.45 -12.40 -0.90
CA VAL A 236 -9.24 -12.18 -2.13
C VAL A 236 -10.68 -12.66 -1.96
N ALA A 237 -10.87 -13.85 -1.38
CA ALA A 237 -12.21 -14.38 -1.15
C ALA A 237 -13.03 -13.49 -0.21
N ALA A 238 -12.42 -12.98 0.87
CA ALA A 238 -13.06 -12.07 1.82
C ALA A 238 -13.35 -10.69 1.19
N ALA A 239 -12.38 -10.12 0.46
CA ALA A 239 -12.51 -8.82 -0.19
C ALA A 239 -13.65 -8.79 -1.22
N ARG A 240 -13.83 -9.87 -1.99
CA ARG A 240 -14.97 -10.03 -2.92
C ARG A 240 -16.34 -10.04 -2.24
N ARG A 241 -16.38 -10.30 -0.93
CA ARG A 241 -17.60 -10.19 -0.09
C ARG A 241 -17.61 -8.89 0.73
N HIS A 242 -16.69 -7.98 0.46
CA HIS A 242 -16.47 -6.73 1.20
C HIS A 242 -16.24 -6.97 2.71
N THR A 243 -15.43 -7.99 3.01
CA THR A 243 -15.04 -8.41 4.37
C THR A 243 -13.53 -8.65 4.44
N VAL A 244 -12.99 -8.84 5.63
CA VAL A 244 -11.59 -9.26 5.83
C VAL A 244 -11.49 -10.69 6.34
N THR A 245 -10.33 -11.31 6.09
CA THR A 245 -9.89 -12.54 6.77
C THR A 245 -8.99 -12.16 7.96
N PRO A 246 -8.80 -13.00 8.98
CA PRO A 246 -7.80 -12.75 10.01
C PRO A 246 -6.39 -12.56 9.43
N TRP A 247 -5.66 -11.60 10.00
CA TRP A 247 -4.24 -11.38 9.75
C TRP A 247 -3.48 -11.74 11.02
N HIS A 248 -2.25 -12.23 10.84
CA HIS A 248 -1.41 -12.64 11.96
C HIS A 248 -0.08 -11.92 11.94
N LYS A 249 0.35 -11.38 13.09
CA LYS A 249 1.65 -10.73 13.25
C LYS A 249 2.74 -11.77 13.45
N TYR A 250 3.93 -11.48 12.93
CA TYR A 250 5.11 -12.30 13.19
C TYR A 250 5.64 -12.04 14.59
N ARG A 251 5.90 -13.10 15.35
CA ARG A 251 6.57 -13.03 16.65
C ARG A 251 7.17 -14.38 17.04
N ASP A 252 8.39 -14.36 17.59
CA ASP A 252 9.06 -15.54 18.15
C ASP A 252 9.03 -16.73 17.17
N ASP A 253 9.40 -16.46 15.91
CA ASP A 253 9.41 -17.39 14.78
C ASP A 253 8.05 -18.04 14.42
N SER A 254 6.96 -17.38 14.81
CA SER A 254 5.59 -17.84 14.60
C SER A 254 4.67 -16.74 14.07
N TRP A 255 3.50 -17.13 13.57
CA TRP A 255 2.46 -16.24 13.03
C TRP A 255 1.13 -16.46 13.77
N THR A 256 1.16 -16.40 15.10
CA THR A 256 -0.01 -16.69 15.94
C THR A 256 -0.61 -15.44 16.59
N GLU A 257 0.12 -14.33 16.62
CA GLU A 257 -0.36 -13.07 17.20
C GLU A 257 -1.46 -12.48 16.32
N ASP A 258 -2.56 -12.07 16.93
CA ASP A 258 -3.69 -11.45 16.22
C ASP A 258 -3.31 -10.09 15.60
N GLY A 259 -3.74 -9.83 14.36
CA GLY A 259 -3.43 -8.60 13.63
C GLY A 259 -3.93 -7.32 14.32
N LEU A 260 -5.09 -7.38 14.97
CA LEU A 260 -5.73 -6.21 15.57
C LEU A 260 -5.33 -5.98 17.02
N THR A 261 -4.90 -7.02 17.73
CA THR A 261 -4.67 -6.95 19.17
C THR A 261 -3.28 -7.44 19.59
N GLY A 262 -2.63 -8.32 18.84
CA GLY A 262 -1.33 -8.89 19.16
C GLY A 262 -0.17 -7.88 19.12
N LEU A 263 1.05 -8.34 19.41
CA LEU A 263 2.27 -7.55 19.29
C LEU A 263 3.27 -8.24 18.37
N GLY A 264 3.69 -7.54 17.31
CA GLY A 264 4.69 -8.04 16.36
C GLY A 264 6.13 -7.87 16.85
N ALA A 265 7.01 -8.77 16.42
CA ALA A 265 8.46 -8.64 16.55
C ALA A 265 9.02 -7.64 15.52
N ALA A 266 10.18 -7.06 15.83
CA ALA A 266 10.90 -6.22 14.87
C ALA A 266 11.54 -7.11 13.79
N VAL A 267 11.25 -6.82 12.52
CA VAL A 267 11.80 -7.51 11.34
C VAL A 267 12.87 -6.71 10.62
N LEU A 268 13.07 -5.45 11.03
CA LEU A 268 14.11 -4.56 10.51
C LEU A 268 14.97 -4.06 11.66
N PRO A 269 16.26 -3.79 11.40
CA PRO A 269 17.14 -3.20 12.41
C PRO A 269 16.64 -1.80 12.80
N ASP A 270 16.88 -1.41 14.05
CA ASP A 270 16.65 -0.03 14.50
C ASP A 270 17.71 0.91 13.89
N CYS A 271 17.43 2.21 13.84
CA CYS A 271 18.31 3.22 13.25
C CYS A 271 19.55 3.57 14.12
N GLY A 272 19.83 2.82 15.19
CA GLY A 272 21.01 3.00 16.06
C GLY A 272 21.07 4.32 16.86
N GLY A 273 20.24 5.31 16.54
CA GLY A 273 20.21 6.62 17.18
C GLY A 273 19.33 6.66 18.43
N ARG A 274 19.91 6.98 19.58
CA ARG A 274 19.19 7.12 20.87
C ARG A 274 18.38 8.42 21.00
N ARG A 275 18.40 9.31 19.99
CA ARG A 275 17.71 10.63 19.99
C ARG A 275 17.18 10.95 18.58
N GLY A 276 15.89 11.22 18.45
CA GLY A 276 15.24 11.60 17.18
C GLY A 276 13.90 10.90 16.95
N HIS A 277 13.26 11.16 15.79
CA HIS A 277 12.18 10.32 15.30
C HIS A 277 12.79 8.95 14.94
N PRO A 278 12.40 7.85 15.61
CA PRO A 278 13.01 6.54 15.38
C PRO A 278 12.80 6.06 13.94
N ALA A 279 13.31 4.86 13.63
CA ALA A 279 12.98 4.15 12.39
C ALA A 279 11.47 4.14 12.10
N ASP A 280 11.06 4.38 10.86
CA ASP A 280 9.64 4.49 10.51
C ASP A 280 9.35 3.88 9.12
N LEU A 281 8.19 3.22 9.01
CA LEU A 281 7.75 2.48 7.82
C LEU A 281 6.68 3.18 6.99
N HIS A 282 6.58 4.51 7.04
CA HIS A 282 6.04 5.26 5.90
C HIS A 282 6.99 5.08 4.70
N ALA A 283 6.89 3.95 4.02
CA ALA A 283 7.84 3.50 3.03
C ALA A 283 7.14 2.59 2.02
N ASP A 284 7.90 1.85 1.22
CA ASP A 284 7.38 0.93 0.22
C ASP A 284 8.23 -0.33 0.13
N ALA A 285 7.75 -1.35 -0.56
CA ALA A 285 8.44 -2.62 -0.75
C ALA A 285 8.18 -3.21 -2.13
N ALA A 286 9.14 -3.97 -2.64
CA ALA A 286 9.02 -4.68 -3.91
C ALA A 286 9.84 -5.98 -3.91
N TYR A 287 9.44 -6.95 -4.71
CA TYR A 287 10.26 -8.13 -5.00
C TYR A 287 11.22 -7.87 -6.16
N ASN A 288 12.52 -8.06 -5.97
CA ASN A 288 13.50 -8.00 -7.04
C ASN A 288 13.60 -9.36 -7.76
N ARG A 289 13.18 -9.40 -9.03
CA ARG A 289 13.16 -10.63 -9.84
C ARG A 289 14.56 -11.11 -10.25
N ALA A 290 15.52 -10.20 -10.41
CA ALA A 290 16.87 -10.54 -10.87
C ALA A 290 17.68 -11.30 -9.81
N VAL A 291 17.57 -10.90 -8.54
CA VAL A 291 18.30 -11.53 -7.43
C VAL A 291 17.43 -12.40 -6.53
N ALA A 292 16.12 -12.49 -6.80
CA ALA A 292 15.16 -13.22 -5.99
C ALA A 292 15.23 -12.81 -4.51
N ARG A 293 15.03 -11.52 -4.25
CA ARG A 293 15.04 -10.93 -2.91
C ARG A 293 13.85 -9.99 -2.73
N TYR A 294 13.27 -10.03 -1.55
CA TYR A 294 12.36 -9.00 -1.08
C TYR A 294 13.15 -7.74 -0.72
N MET A 295 12.63 -6.59 -1.12
CA MET A 295 13.18 -5.28 -0.83
C MET A 295 12.17 -4.47 -0.05
N ILE A 296 12.64 -3.73 0.94
CA ILE A 296 11.84 -2.75 1.67
C ILE A 296 12.70 -1.52 1.92
N THR A 297 12.11 -0.34 1.74
CA THR A 297 12.74 0.89 2.18
C THR A 297 12.37 1.21 3.61
N ARG A 298 13.25 1.92 4.31
CA ARG A 298 13.02 2.40 5.67
C ARG A 298 13.73 3.72 5.83
N TRP A 299 13.04 4.71 6.36
CA TRP A 299 13.67 5.99 6.67
C TRP A 299 13.99 6.11 8.17
N CYS A 300 15.01 6.93 8.43
CA CYS A 300 15.52 7.23 9.76
C CYS A 300 15.76 8.74 9.85
N TYR A 301 15.52 9.34 11.02
CA TYR A 301 15.95 10.72 11.28
C TYR A 301 16.68 10.82 12.61
N ALA A 302 17.99 11.00 12.53
CA ALA A 302 18.88 11.10 13.69
C ALA A 302 19.87 12.23 13.46
N ASP A 303 20.16 12.97 14.54
CA ASP A 303 21.13 14.08 14.56
C ASP A 303 20.84 15.16 13.50
N GLY A 304 19.55 15.41 13.25
CA GLY A 304 19.12 16.42 12.28
C GLY A 304 19.24 15.99 10.82
N ILE A 305 19.51 14.71 10.55
CA ILE A 305 19.75 14.18 9.20
C ILE A 305 18.77 13.05 8.90
N GLY A 306 18.03 13.20 7.80
CA GLY A 306 17.18 12.15 7.24
C GLY A 306 17.99 11.19 6.39
N ARG A 307 17.75 9.89 6.54
CA ARG A 307 18.39 8.81 5.78
C ARG A 307 17.35 7.84 5.28
N LEU A 308 17.45 7.45 4.02
CA LEU A 308 16.66 6.38 3.43
C LEU A 308 17.55 5.17 3.19
N TYR A 309 17.11 4.01 3.66
CA TYR A 309 17.81 2.75 3.49
C TYR A 309 16.99 1.75 2.69
N LEU A 310 17.68 0.91 1.94
CA LEU A 310 17.14 -0.29 1.29
C LEU A 310 17.60 -1.52 2.07
N HIS A 311 16.65 -2.38 2.40
CA HIS A 311 16.90 -3.66 3.04
C HIS A 311 16.53 -4.81 2.13
N LEU A 312 17.30 -5.89 2.21
CA LEU A 312 17.09 -7.12 1.43
C LEU A 312 16.74 -8.28 2.36
N SER A 313 15.79 -9.11 1.94
CA SER A 313 15.41 -10.34 2.62
C SER A 313 15.15 -11.48 1.63
N ARG A 314 15.32 -12.73 2.08
CA ARG A 314 14.97 -13.93 1.31
C ARG A 314 13.55 -14.41 1.59
N ASP A 315 13.01 -14.09 2.76
CA ASP A 315 11.78 -14.65 3.29
C ASP A 315 10.75 -13.60 3.71
N GLY A 316 11.07 -12.31 3.57
CA GLY A 316 10.19 -11.22 3.95
C GLY A 316 10.05 -11.06 5.48
N VAL A 317 11.01 -11.58 6.25
CA VAL A 317 11.03 -11.46 7.71
C VAL A 317 12.42 -11.12 8.22
N HIS A 318 13.45 -11.82 7.72
CA HIS A 318 14.82 -11.60 8.12
C HIS A 318 15.49 -10.65 7.12
N PHE A 319 15.61 -9.38 7.49
CA PHE A 319 16.27 -8.35 6.69
C PHE A 319 17.67 -8.06 7.24
N GLU A 320 18.70 -8.41 6.46
CA GLU A 320 20.09 -8.45 6.95
C GLU A 320 20.96 -7.32 6.37
N SER A 321 20.70 -6.92 5.12
CA SER A 321 21.49 -5.88 4.44
C SER A 321 20.87 -4.50 4.63
N GLN A 322 21.72 -3.48 4.76
CA GLN A 322 21.31 -2.08 4.83
C GLN A 322 22.15 -1.26 3.84
N HIS A 323 21.53 -0.83 2.75
CA HIS A 323 22.16 0.03 1.75
C HIS A 323 21.62 1.45 1.90
N LEU A 324 22.50 2.43 2.10
CA LEU A 324 22.10 3.84 2.13
C LEU A 324 21.71 4.27 0.70
N LEU A 325 20.44 4.62 0.51
CA LEU A 325 19.94 5.14 -0.77
C LEU A 325 20.09 6.64 -0.86
N ASP A 326 19.78 7.34 0.23
CA ASP A 326 19.82 8.79 0.26
C ASP A 326 20.00 9.33 1.68
N GLU A 327 20.58 10.53 1.78
CA GLU A 327 20.79 11.25 3.04
C GLU A 327 20.66 12.76 2.81
N GLU A 328 19.91 13.45 3.66
CA GLU A 328 19.72 14.90 3.55
C GLU A 328 19.53 15.57 4.93
N PRO A 329 20.37 16.56 5.28
CA PRO A 329 20.18 17.35 6.50
C PRO A 329 18.86 18.13 6.52
N GLY A 330 18.19 18.14 7.67
CA GLY A 330 16.95 18.89 7.91
C GLY A 330 15.73 18.36 7.15
N GLN A 331 15.83 17.20 6.50
CA GLN A 331 14.73 16.58 5.76
C GLN A 331 14.35 15.22 6.35
N TRP A 332 13.10 14.84 6.18
CA TRP A 332 12.56 13.49 6.35
C TRP A 332 12.36 12.84 4.99
N MET A 333 12.31 11.50 4.95
CA MET A 333 12.05 10.71 3.74
C MET A 333 11.01 9.58 3.94
N PRO A 334 9.90 9.81 4.68
CA PRO A 334 8.77 8.87 4.71
C PRO A 334 8.15 8.91 3.32
N TYR A 335 7.59 7.90 2.67
CA TYR A 335 6.93 7.99 1.34
C TYR A 335 7.83 7.75 0.13
N SER A 336 8.96 7.05 0.33
CA SER A 336 9.67 6.46 -0.80
C SER A 336 8.77 5.49 -1.58
N THR A 337 8.88 5.44 -2.90
CA THR A 337 8.10 4.52 -3.76
C THR A 337 9.01 3.81 -4.75
N PHE A 338 8.87 2.49 -4.92
CA PHE A 338 9.58 1.76 -5.97
C PHE A 338 8.97 2.07 -7.33
N LEU A 339 9.81 2.37 -8.32
CA LEU A 339 9.41 2.53 -9.72
C LEU A 339 10.14 1.52 -10.58
N ALA A 340 9.40 0.77 -11.38
CA ALA A 340 9.99 -0.16 -12.35
C ALA A 340 10.94 0.57 -13.33
N GLY A 341 11.90 -0.15 -13.92
CA GLY A 341 12.72 0.40 -14.99
C GLY A 341 11.86 0.79 -16.20
N GLU A 342 12.33 1.74 -17.01
CA GLU A 342 11.56 2.28 -18.16
C GLU A 342 11.13 1.21 -19.17
N HIS A 343 11.85 0.09 -19.24
CA HIS A 343 11.56 -1.04 -20.12
C HIS A 343 11.07 -2.29 -19.39
N ASP A 344 10.87 -2.21 -18.08
CA ASP A 344 10.32 -3.32 -17.31
C ASP A 344 8.81 -3.41 -17.58
N GLN A 345 8.37 -4.50 -18.21
CA GLN A 345 6.96 -4.75 -18.55
C GLN A 345 6.31 -5.86 -17.69
N ASP A 346 7.06 -6.51 -16.80
CA ASP A 346 6.58 -7.71 -16.10
C ASP A 346 5.72 -7.37 -14.87
N THR A 347 5.68 -6.10 -14.47
CA THR A 347 4.97 -5.64 -13.27
C THR A 347 3.80 -4.73 -13.62
N HIS A 348 2.68 -4.86 -12.92
CA HIS A 348 1.48 -4.06 -13.17
C HIS A 348 1.15 -3.07 -12.06
N ASP A 349 1.76 -3.20 -10.89
CA ASP A 349 1.47 -2.42 -9.68
C ASP A 349 2.74 -2.10 -8.87
N MET A 350 3.92 -2.32 -9.50
CA MET A 350 5.25 -2.14 -8.91
C MET A 350 5.53 -3.00 -7.67
N SER A 351 4.71 -4.03 -7.40
CA SER A 351 4.98 -5.06 -6.38
C SER A 351 6.25 -5.88 -6.67
N SER A 352 6.77 -5.82 -7.90
CA SER A 352 8.06 -6.38 -8.27
C SER A 352 8.80 -5.50 -9.28
N VAL A 353 10.13 -5.62 -9.30
CA VAL A 353 11.04 -4.88 -10.20
C VAL A 353 12.19 -5.76 -10.73
N GLY A 354 12.78 -5.37 -11.86
CA GLY A 354 13.95 -6.01 -12.47
C GLY A 354 15.31 -5.69 -11.78
N SER A 355 16.41 -5.94 -12.48
CA SER A 355 17.77 -5.62 -12.02
C SER A 355 18.07 -4.12 -11.99
N GLU A 356 17.34 -3.33 -12.77
CA GLU A 356 17.41 -1.88 -12.77
C GLU A 356 16.02 -1.30 -12.50
N PHE A 357 15.94 -0.39 -11.54
CA PHE A 357 14.70 0.27 -11.15
C PHE A 357 15.03 1.63 -10.55
N TYR A 358 14.02 2.40 -10.18
CA TYR A 358 14.18 3.66 -9.47
C TYR A 358 13.50 3.59 -8.11
N VAL A 359 14.00 4.38 -7.16
CA VAL A 359 13.26 4.72 -5.95
C VAL A 359 12.97 6.20 -6.01
N LEU A 360 11.68 6.54 -5.99
CA LEU A 360 11.20 7.90 -5.80
C LEU A 360 11.34 8.26 -4.33
N ILE A 361 11.83 9.45 -4.03
CA ILE A 361 12.17 9.90 -2.68
C ILE A 361 11.65 11.32 -2.52
N ASN A 362 10.73 11.52 -1.58
CA ASN A 362 10.39 12.85 -1.12
C ASN A 362 11.42 13.31 -0.09
N HIS A 363 11.87 14.55 -0.23
CA HIS A 363 12.54 15.26 0.86
C HIS A 363 11.53 16.20 1.46
N LYS A 364 11.04 15.83 2.64
CA LYS A 364 10.07 16.60 3.41
C LYS A 364 10.79 17.43 4.47
N SER A 365 10.54 18.73 4.53
CA SER A 365 11.23 19.59 5.51
C SER A 365 10.84 19.23 6.94
N ALA A 366 11.84 18.92 7.78
CA ALA A 366 11.65 18.66 9.20
C ALA A 366 11.17 19.90 9.98
N ALA A 367 11.38 21.09 9.43
CA ALA A 367 10.94 22.35 10.01
C ALA A 367 9.57 22.82 9.49
N ASN A 368 9.11 22.28 8.35
CA ASN A 368 7.82 22.65 7.76
C ASN A 368 7.27 21.50 6.90
N TYR A 369 6.31 20.78 7.48
CA TYR A 369 5.71 19.57 6.89
C TYR A 369 5.14 19.75 5.48
N GLY A 370 4.64 20.95 5.17
CA GLY A 370 4.02 21.27 3.89
C GLY A 370 5.02 21.53 2.75
N LEU A 371 6.31 21.35 2.99
CA LEU A 371 7.35 21.58 1.99
C LEU A 371 7.99 20.26 1.59
N ASP A 372 7.77 19.87 0.35
CA ASP A 372 8.37 18.70 -0.27
C ASP A 372 9.21 19.11 -1.48
N THR A 373 10.27 18.34 -1.74
CA THR A 373 10.84 18.20 -3.08
C THR A 373 10.85 16.72 -3.43
N LEU A 374 10.78 16.40 -4.72
CA LEU A 374 10.76 15.02 -5.18
C LEU A 374 12.04 14.73 -5.95
N HIS A 375 12.69 13.63 -5.56
CA HIS A 375 13.90 13.13 -6.19
C HIS A 375 13.69 11.69 -6.61
N ARG A 376 14.58 11.18 -7.47
CA ARG A 376 14.71 9.74 -7.68
C ARG A 376 16.18 9.32 -7.69
N ARG A 377 16.40 8.04 -7.42
CA ARG A 377 17.69 7.36 -7.53
C ARG A 377 17.52 6.14 -8.42
N LYS A 378 18.34 5.97 -9.45
CA LYS A 378 18.44 4.70 -10.16
C LYS A 378 19.14 3.69 -9.25
N ILE A 379 18.58 2.50 -9.09
CA ILE A 379 19.15 1.40 -8.32
C ILE A 379 19.44 0.25 -9.28
N THR A 380 20.65 -0.28 -9.21
CA THR A 380 21.06 -1.49 -9.94
C THR A 380 21.39 -2.58 -8.94
N VAL A 381 20.83 -3.77 -9.14
CA VAL A 381 21.04 -4.93 -8.26
C VAL A 381 21.51 -6.12 -9.09
N THR A 382 22.66 -6.69 -8.72
CA THR A 382 23.29 -7.81 -9.41
C THR A 382 23.67 -8.94 -8.46
N ARG A 383 23.81 -10.16 -9.01
CA ARG A 383 24.43 -11.28 -8.30
C ARG A 383 25.95 -11.17 -8.48
N ARG A 384 26.72 -11.38 -7.42
CA ARG A 384 28.17 -11.48 -7.47
C ARG A 384 28.65 -12.83 -8.00
#